data_AF-A0A1Y0IMM5-F1
#
_entry.id   AF-A0A1Y0IMM5-F1
#
_cell.length_a   1.000
_cell.length_b   1.000
_cell.length_c   1.000
_cell.angle_alpha   90.00
_cell.angle_beta   90.00
_cell.angle_gamma   90.00
#
_symmetry.space_group_name_H-M   'P 1'
#
loop_
_entity.id
_entity.type
_entity.pdbx_description
1 polymer ?
#
loop_
_entity_poly.entity_id
_entity_poly.type
_entity_poly.pdbx_seq_one_letter_code
_entity_poly.pdbx_strand_id
1 'polypeptide(L)'
;MVSYKTLRTLTEDQAAWFETEIGSDLWVDGLNVFLTVEPEDFAAALERFFANYDVSDGKVTTWLQALHSFCMELNAEGEFELYQALSVGMAYLAARPEINDHMFNMPARILNHSTALLLSPTYMAVWIHSYNAGYELYVDPEEGAQDAFRPEHGRIYQRRASFVGGDGGSVIRYPFQNYIHEMMHILLFHDLYTRVLGSPEEDVTYFTHIEGAVSVMEEVIMRELMAVRDDLNLIDDGFAAVTTFPEYGLYRYQVLQGAVEGVNDKSLFMYRKRLMLQGEGEFFPPDNVVKDQILATHKLSDHEFESIHPCFNGYLDNQQRHVRWAKKAVDRNRIAGFREVIELLPRDEFCAQKLIESLHPDSWHDWRDMLSCTDLPEPDPEVRQHSKQGLAWKELLFRIAEMRGYLSKQAGAAAEPEVQNDLFDYAAYAAMRYLHPDPSTHDEEFHKTRTDVLETVSRLGDAEMRAKMSSMIEVPGTHLLEPK
;
A
#
# COMPACT_ATOMS: atom_id res chain seq x y z
N MET A 1 -20.90 -3.79 -20.79
CA MET A 1 -19.58 -3.72 -21.44
C MET A 1 -19.49 -2.42 -22.21
N VAL A 2 -18.56 -1.54 -21.84
CA VAL A 2 -18.09 -0.50 -22.76
C VAL A 2 -17.61 -1.21 -24.02
N SER A 3 -18.11 -0.83 -25.19
CA SER A 3 -17.74 -1.50 -26.45
C SER A 3 -16.28 -1.16 -26.76
N TYR A 4 -15.49 -2.13 -27.25
CA TYR A 4 -14.16 -1.86 -27.82
C TYR A 4 -14.16 -0.66 -28.78
N LYS A 5 -15.24 -0.50 -29.56
CA LYS A 5 -15.47 0.64 -30.46
C LYS A 5 -15.59 1.98 -29.72
N THR A 6 -16.13 1.98 -28.50
CA THR A 6 -16.19 3.15 -27.63
C THR A 6 -14.79 3.52 -27.14
N LEU A 7 -13.99 2.54 -26.70
CA LEU A 7 -12.61 2.78 -26.26
C LEU A 7 -11.74 3.33 -27.40
N ARG A 8 -11.86 2.75 -28.60
CA ARG A 8 -11.13 3.21 -29.79
C ARG A 8 -11.55 4.60 -30.28
N THR A 9 -12.85 4.95 -30.20
CA THR A 9 -13.27 6.33 -30.55
C THR A 9 -12.68 7.36 -29.56
N LEU A 10 -12.51 6.99 -28.29
CA LEU A 10 -11.94 7.87 -27.28
C LEU A 10 -10.43 8.11 -27.48
N THR A 11 -9.71 7.21 -28.14
CA THR A 11 -8.26 7.37 -28.41
C THR A 11 -7.95 8.27 -29.60
N GLU A 12 -8.95 8.66 -30.41
CA GLU A 12 -8.77 9.58 -31.54
C GLU A 12 -8.33 10.99 -31.09
N ASP A 13 -8.71 11.41 -29.87
CA ASP A 13 -8.20 12.61 -29.22
C ASP A 13 -7.17 12.23 -28.15
N GLN A 14 -5.92 12.08 -28.57
CA GLN A 14 -4.81 11.70 -27.68
C GLN A 14 -4.60 12.69 -26.53
N ALA A 15 -4.91 13.98 -26.74
CA ALA A 15 -4.75 14.99 -25.70
C ALA A 15 -5.85 14.89 -24.64
N ALA A 16 -7.08 14.56 -25.05
CA ALA A 16 -8.18 14.32 -24.13
C ALA A 16 -8.17 12.93 -23.49
N TRP A 17 -7.56 11.92 -24.14
CA TRP A 17 -7.50 10.54 -23.64
C TRP A 17 -6.97 10.46 -22.21
N PHE A 18 -5.81 11.06 -21.95
CA PHE A 18 -5.17 11.08 -20.64
C PHE A 18 -5.96 11.83 -19.57
N GLU A 19 -6.94 12.64 -19.98
CA GLU A 19 -7.84 13.36 -19.09
C GLU A 19 -9.09 12.53 -18.74
N THR A 20 -9.38 11.46 -19.49
CA THR A 20 -10.47 10.53 -19.18
C THR A 20 -10.11 9.55 -18.07
N GLU A 21 -11.13 8.95 -17.43
CA GLU A 21 -10.94 7.91 -16.43
C GLU A 21 -10.24 6.67 -16.98
N ILE A 22 -10.74 6.24 -18.14
CA ILE A 22 -10.23 5.09 -18.86
C ILE A 22 -8.80 5.36 -19.33
N GLY A 23 -8.51 6.50 -19.96
CA GLY A 23 -7.16 6.78 -20.47
C GLY A 23 -6.13 7.12 -19.40
N SER A 24 -6.56 7.48 -18.19
CA SER A 24 -5.69 7.64 -17.03
C SER A 24 -5.22 6.29 -16.47
N ASP A 25 -6.09 5.28 -16.46
CA ASP A 25 -5.73 3.90 -16.10
C ASP A 25 -4.95 3.22 -17.25
N LEU A 26 -5.46 3.37 -18.47
CA LEU A 26 -4.90 2.85 -19.71
C LEU A 26 -3.98 3.91 -20.34
N TRP A 27 -2.87 4.23 -19.64
CA TRP A 27 -1.86 5.22 -20.02
C TRP A 27 -1.29 4.94 -21.43
N VAL A 28 -0.16 5.55 -21.81
CA VAL A 28 0.50 5.43 -23.12
C VAL A 28 0.44 4.01 -23.72
N ASP A 29 0.63 2.95 -22.94
CA ASP A 29 0.57 1.57 -23.42
C ASP A 29 -0.85 1.14 -23.80
N GLY A 30 -1.87 1.53 -23.01
CA GLY A 30 -3.27 1.37 -23.39
C GLY A 30 -3.62 2.15 -24.66
N LEU A 31 -3.15 3.39 -24.78
CA LEU A 31 -3.32 4.19 -26.00
C LEU A 31 -2.70 3.47 -27.22
N ASN A 32 -1.48 2.97 -27.09
CA ASN A 32 -0.78 2.22 -28.16
C ASN A 32 -1.54 0.95 -28.55
N VAL A 33 -2.05 0.20 -27.57
CA VAL A 33 -2.87 -1.00 -27.80
C VAL A 33 -4.10 -0.66 -28.66
N PHE A 34 -4.90 0.34 -28.29
CA PHE A 34 -6.14 0.66 -29.01
C PHE A 34 -5.93 1.41 -30.34
N LEU A 35 -4.77 2.06 -30.53
CA LEU A 35 -4.38 2.63 -31.82
C LEU A 35 -3.86 1.57 -32.80
N THR A 36 -3.31 0.47 -32.29
CA THR A 36 -2.65 -0.57 -33.11
C THR A 36 -3.59 -1.72 -33.46
N VAL A 37 -4.47 -2.13 -32.54
CA VAL A 37 -5.36 -3.28 -32.72
C VAL A 37 -6.62 -2.87 -33.47
N GLU A 38 -6.90 -3.49 -34.62
CA GLU A 38 -8.14 -3.25 -35.36
C GLU A 38 -9.33 -4.02 -34.75
N PRO A 39 -10.59 -3.59 -34.98
CA PRO A 39 -11.76 -4.29 -34.44
C PRO A 39 -11.83 -5.77 -34.81
N GLU A 40 -11.37 -6.15 -35.99
CA GLU A 40 -11.24 -7.53 -36.46
C GLU A 40 -10.21 -8.34 -35.66
N ASP A 41 -9.08 -7.72 -35.31
CA ASP A 41 -8.02 -8.33 -34.51
C ASP A 41 -8.49 -8.55 -33.07
N PHE A 42 -9.18 -7.56 -32.49
CA PHE A 42 -9.84 -7.70 -31.19
C PHE A 42 -10.86 -8.84 -31.20
N ALA A 43 -11.71 -8.92 -32.23
CA ALA A 43 -12.72 -9.97 -32.33
C ALA A 43 -12.09 -11.36 -32.43
N ALA A 44 -11.04 -11.51 -33.24
CA ALA A 44 -10.29 -12.76 -33.36
C ALA A 44 -9.61 -13.16 -32.03
N ALA A 45 -9.02 -12.19 -31.33
CA ALA A 45 -8.41 -12.42 -30.01
C ALA A 45 -9.44 -12.83 -28.96
N LEU A 46 -10.62 -12.20 -28.97
CA LEU A 46 -11.72 -12.53 -28.07
C LEU A 46 -12.26 -13.95 -28.34
N GLU A 47 -12.43 -14.32 -29.61
CA GLU A 47 -12.80 -15.69 -30.00
C GLU A 47 -11.77 -16.71 -29.53
N ARG A 48 -10.48 -16.40 -29.72
CA ARG A 48 -9.37 -17.23 -29.24
C ARG A 48 -9.36 -17.38 -27.72
N PHE A 49 -9.58 -16.31 -26.98
CA PHE A 49 -9.68 -16.34 -25.53
C PHE A 49 -10.77 -17.31 -25.06
N PHE A 50 -12.00 -17.16 -25.56
CA PHE A 50 -13.11 -18.05 -25.19
C PHE A 50 -12.97 -19.49 -25.70
N ALA A 51 -12.16 -19.72 -26.75
CA ALA A 51 -11.86 -21.08 -27.20
C ALA A 51 -10.91 -21.82 -26.24
N ASN A 52 -10.04 -21.09 -25.54
CA ASN A 52 -8.95 -21.66 -24.75
C ASN A 52 -9.17 -21.60 -23.23
N TYR A 53 -9.97 -20.65 -22.73
CA TYR A 53 -10.18 -20.45 -21.30
C TYR A 53 -11.66 -20.58 -20.91
N ASP A 54 -11.91 -21.35 -19.85
CA ASP A 54 -13.24 -21.47 -19.25
C ASP A 54 -13.41 -20.44 -18.13
N VAL A 55 -14.20 -19.42 -18.41
CA VAL A 55 -14.57 -18.33 -17.49
C VAL A 55 -16.07 -18.31 -17.23
N SER A 56 -16.74 -19.46 -17.41
CA SER A 56 -18.19 -19.60 -17.32
C SER A 56 -18.77 -19.43 -15.91
N ASP A 57 -17.92 -19.59 -14.87
CA ASP A 57 -18.30 -19.34 -13.48
C ASP A 57 -18.50 -17.86 -13.14
N GLY A 58 -18.03 -16.96 -14.02
CA GLY A 58 -18.17 -15.51 -13.90
C GLY A 58 -17.34 -14.86 -12.81
N LYS A 59 -16.45 -15.60 -12.13
CA LYS A 59 -15.65 -15.09 -11.01
C LYS A 59 -14.54 -14.17 -11.48
N VAL A 60 -14.35 -13.05 -10.77
CA VAL A 60 -13.32 -12.05 -11.09
C VAL A 60 -11.93 -12.70 -11.04
N THR A 61 -11.65 -13.53 -10.04
CA THR A 61 -10.37 -14.26 -9.95
C THR A 61 -10.10 -15.16 -11.15
N THR A 62 -11.07 -16.00 -11.52
CA THR A 62 -10.98 -16.89 -12.69
C THR A 62 -10.70 -16.10 -13.96
N TRP A 63 -11.41 -14.98 -14.14
CA TRP A 63 -11.19 -14.07 -15.28
C TRP A 63 -9.80 -13.44 -15.27
N LEU A 64 -9.35 -12.88 -14.15
CA LEU A 64 -8.04 -12.22 -14.06
C LEU A 64 -6.89 -13.21 -14.31
N GLN A 65 -6.97 -14.42 -13.74
CA GLN A 65 -5.97 -15.48 -13.95
C GLN A 65 -5.95 -15.98 -15.40
N ALA A 66 -7.12 -16.14 -16.02
CA ALA A 66 -7.23 -16.52 -17.43
C ALA A 66 -6.66 -15.42 -18.35
N LEU A 67 -7.00 -14.15 -18.10
CA LEU A 67 -6.49 -13.01 -18.86
C LEU A 67 -4.98 -12.85 -18.72
N HIS A 68 -4.44 -13.02 -17.51
CA HIS A 68 -3.00 -13.04 -17.29
C HIS A 68 -2.32 -14.14 -18.10
N SER A 69 -2.82 -15.38 -18.01
CA SER A 69 -2.29 -16.51 -18.77
C SER A 69 -2.32 -16.24 -20.28
N PHE A 70 -3.41 -15.66 -20.77
CA PHE A 70 -3.56 -15.31 -22.18
C PHE A 70 -2.56 -14.25 -22.62
N CYS A 71 -2.32 -13.20 -21.81
CA CYS A 71 -1.30 -12.20 -22.09
C CYS A 71 0.10 -12.83 -22.15
N MET A 72 0.43 -13.71 -21.22
CA MET A 72 1.74 -14.38 -21.19
C MET A 72 1.94 -15.32 -22.39
N GLU A 73 0.89 -16.05 -22.80
CA GLU A 73 0.91 -16.88 -24.01
C GLU A 73 1.12 -16.03 -25.26
N LEU A 74 0.37 -14.94 -25.43
CA LEU A 74 0.49 -14.10 -26.64
C LEU A 74 1.79 -13.28 -26.66
N ASN A 75 2.32 -12.88 -25.50
CA ASN A 75 3.65 -12.27 -25.41
C ASN A 75 4.75 -13.14 -26.01
N ALA A 76 4.66 -14.47 -25.81
CA ALA A 76 5.61 -15.42 -26.36
C ALA A 76 5.52 -15.54 -27.88
N GLU A 77 4.39 -15.16 -28.49
CA GLU A 77 4.18 -15.17 -29.94
C GLU A 77 4.73 -13.90 -30.58
N GLY A 78 4.46 -12.74 -29.99
CA GLY A 78 4.89 -11.45 -30.53
C GLY A 78 4.31 -10.26 -29.79
N GLU A 79 4.81 -9.07 -30.12
CA GLU A 79 4.34 -7.80 -29.56
C GLU A 79 2.90 -7.48 -29.99
N PHE A 80 2.59 -7.70 -31.27
CA PHE A 80 1.26 -7.45 -31.80
C PHE A 80 0.21 -8.38 -31.17
N GLU A 81 0.54 -9.66 -31.04
CA GLU A 81 -0.29 -10.67 -30.37
C GLU A 81 -0.51 -10.28 -28.90
N LEU A 82 0.53 -9.82 -28.19
CA LEU A 82 0.36 -9.30 -26.84
C LEU A 82 -0.62 -8.12 -26.80
N TYR A 83 -0.51 -7.18 -27.73
CA TYR A 83 -1.44 -6.04 -27.80
C TYR A 83 -2.88 -6.52 -28.02
N GLN A 84 -3.09 -7.56 -28.82
CA GLN A 84 -4.39 -8.20 -28.97
C GLN A 84 -4.91 -8.76 -27.64
N ALA A 85 -4.10 -9.49 -26.86
CA ALA A 85 -4.51 -9.99 -25.54
C ALA A 85 -4.80 -8.85 -24.55
N LEU A 86 -3.91 -7.84 -24.48
CA LEU A 86 -4.08 -6.67 -23.62
C LEU A 86 -5.38 -5.93 -23.96
N SER A 87 -5.72 -5.80 -25.26
CA SER A 87 -6.97 -5.15 -25.67
C SER A 87 -8.23 -5.87 -25.13
N VAL A 88 -8.20 -7.20 -25.06
CA VAL A 88 -9.28 -8.02 -24.46
C VAL A 88 -9.35 -7.81 -22.95
N GLY A 89 -8.20 -7.90 -22.26
CA GLY A 89 -8.11 -7.71 -20.82
C GLY A 89 -8.51 -6.30 -20.37
N MET A 90 -7.98 -5.28 -21.03
CA MET A 90 -8.29 -3.87 -20.74
C MET A 90 -9.76 -3.54 -21.02
N ALA A 91 -10.35 -4.08 -22.10
CA ALA A 91 -11.78 -3.91 -22.35
C ALA A 91 -12.66 -4.60 -21.28
N TYR A 92 -12.21 -5.74 -20.74
CA TYR A 92 -12.86 -6.41 -19.62
C TYR A 92 -12.79 -5.57 -18.33
N LEU A 93 -11.61 -5.04 -17.99
CA LEU A 93 -11.39 -4.24 -16.78
C LEU A 93 -12.09 -2.87 -16.85
N ALA A 94 -12.00 -2.17 -17.97
CA ALA A 94 -12.68 -0.88 -18.17
C ALA A 94 -14.21 -0.98 -18.12
N ALA A 95 -14.78 -2.18 -18.27
CA ALA A 95 -16.21 -2.41 -18.07
C ALA A 95 -16.61 -2.59 -16.58
N ARG A 96 -15.66 -2.51 -15.65
CA ARG A 96 -15.82 -2.78 -14.21
C ARG A 96 -15.19 -1.66 -13.35
N PRO A 97 -15.77 -0.46 -13.31
CA PRO A 97 -15.25 0.65 -12.50
C PRO A 97 -15.14 0.31 -11.00
N GLU A 98 -15.94 -0.64 -10.51
CA GLU A 98 -15.85 -1.17 -9.15
C GLU A 98 -14.45 -1.70 -8.76
N ILE A 99 -13.60 -2.06 -9.73
CA ILE A 99 -12.23 -2.54 -9.46
C ILE A 99 -11.33 -1.42 -8.90
N ASN A 100 -11.55 -0.18 -9.33
CA ASN A 100 -10.70 0.97 -8.99
C ASN A 100 -11.28 1.85 -7.88
N ASP A 101 -12.59 2.11 -7.94
CA ASP A 101 -13.24 3.13 -7.10
C ASP A 101 -13.35 2.76 -5.61
N HIS A 102 -13.18 1.48 -5.28
CA HIS A 102 -13.43 1.01 -3.93
C HIS A 102 -12.26 1.19 -2.98
N MET A 103 -11.06 1.55 -3.45
CA MET A 103 -9.84 1.61 -2.63
C MET A 103 -9.56 2.97 -1.99
N PHE A 104 -10.38 3.98 -2.26
CA PHE A 104 -10.18 5.35 -1.78
C PHE A 104 -11.45 5.89 -1.11
N ASN A 105 -11.28 6.82 -0.18
CA ASN A 105 -12.39 7.56 0.45
C ASN A 105 -13.05 8.60 -0.48
N MET A 106 -12.47 8.86 -1.64
CA MET A 106 -12.96 9.79 -2.65
C MET A 106 -12.60 9.29 -4.05
N PRO A 107 -13.24 9.82 -5.12
CA PRO A 107 -12.96 9.38 -6.49
C PRO A 107 -11.47 9.50 -6.85
N ALA A 108 -10.88 8.38 -7.23
CA ALA A 108 -9.46 8.28 -7.56
C ALA A 108 -9.25 7.30 -8.73
N ARG A 109 -8.23 7.57 -9.53
CA ARG A 109 -7.80 6.76 -10.66
C ARG A 109 -6.41 6.24 -10.36
N ILE A 110 -6.26 4.92 -10.29
CA ILE A 110 -4.95 4.30 -10.18
C ILE A 110 -4.34 4.23 -11.58
N LEU A 111 -3.20 4.88 -11.78
CA LEU A 111 -2.51 4.97 -13.07
C LEU A 111 -1.83 3.65 -13.40
N ASN A 112 -2.03 3.11 -14.61
CA ASN A 112 -1.52 1.79 -15.04
C ASN A 112 -2.06 0.59 -14.24
N HIS A 113 -3.22 0.74 -13.59
CA HIS A 113 -3.80 -0.32 -12.77
C HIS A 113 -4.14 -1.56 -13.59
N SER A 114 -4.78 -1.38 -14.75
CA SER A 114 -5.18 -2.46 -15.63
C SER A 114 -3.99 -3.26 -16.16
N THR A 115 -2.92 -2.58 -16.60
CA THR A 115 -1.69 -3.25 -17.03
C THR A 115 -1.07 -4.05 -15.88
N ALA A 116 -0.98 -3.45 -14.69
CA ALA A 116 -0.44 -4.13 -13.51
C ALA A 116 -1.26 -5.36 -13.10
N LEU A 117 -2.61 -5.28 -13.11
CA LEU A 117 -3.49 -6.42 -12.85
C LEU A 117 -3.33 -7.55 -13.88
N LEU A 118 -3.12 -7.22 -15.16
CA LEU A 118 -3.03 -8.22 -16.23
C LEU A 118 -1.66 -8.88 -16.30
N LEU A 119 -0.59 -8.17 -15.93
CA LEU A 119 0.78 -8.62 -16.18
C LEU A 119 1.54 -9.03 -14.92
N SER A 120 1.18 -8.51 -13.74
CA SER A 120 1.84 -8.85 -12.47
C SER A 120 0.93 -9.72 -11.58
N PRO A 121 1.22 -11.02 -11.43
CA PRO A 121 0.50 -11.86 -10.48
C PRO A 121 0.67 -11.37 -9.03
N THR A 122 1.81 -10.75 -8.70
CA THR A 122 2.03 -10.21 -7.35
C THR A 122 1.15 -9.00 -7.09
N TYR A 123 1.03 -8.07 -8.04
CA TYR A 123 0.12 -6.92 -7.92
C TYR A 123 -1.34 -7.37 -7.79
N MET A 124 -1.77 -8.32 -8.65
CA MET A 124 -3.11 -8.91 -8.59
C MET A 124 -3.42 -9.49 -7.20
N ALA A 125 -2.48 -10.25 -6.62
CA ALA A 125 -2.67 -10.86 -5.32
C ALA A 125 -2.84 -9.81 -4.20
N VAL A 126 -1.96 -8.81 -4.15
CA VAL A 126 -2.05 -7.75 -3.15
C VAL A 126 -3.35 -6.96 -3.29
N TRP A 127 -3.79 -6.65 -4.52
CA TRP A 127 -5.05 -5.95 -4.77
C TRP A 127 -6.26 -6.75 -4.24
N ILE A 128 -6.37 -8.04 -4.58
CA ILE A 128 -7.47 -8.92 -4.13
C ILE A 128 -7.53 -9.00 -2.60
N HIS A 129 -6.39 -9.27 -1.97
CA HIS A 129 -6.33 -9.42 -0.52
C HIS A 129 -6.67 -8.11 0.19
N SER A 130 -6.17 -6.97 -0.32
CA SER A 130 -6.48 -5.64 0.21
C SER A 130 -7.97 -5.29 0.02
N TYR A 131 -8.58 -5.71 -1.09
CA TYR A 131 -10.00 -5.54 -1.34
C TYR A 131 -10.84 -6.25 -0.27
N ASN A 132 -10.60 -7.53 -0.03
CA ASN A 132 -11.36 -8.31 0.95
C ASN A 132 -11.09 -7.87 2.39
N ALA A 133 -9.88 -7.41 2.68
CA ALA A 133 -9.52 -6.85 3.98
C ALA A 133 -10.17 -5.48 4.26
N GLY A 134 -10.87 -4.87 3.29
CA GLY A 134 -11.55 -3.61 3.50
C GLY A 134 -10.62 -2.40 3.60
N TYR A 135 -9.36 -2.53 3.19
CA TYR A 135 -8.39 -1.43 3.27
C TYR A 135 -8.73 -0.31 2.28
N GLU A 136 -8.38 0.91 2.69
CA GLU A 136 -8.63 2.14 1.95
C GLU A 136 -7.48 3.11 2.14
N LEU A 137 -7.08 3.81 1.07
CA LEU A 137 -6.27 5.03 1.19
C LEU A 137 -7.18 6.22 1.45
N TYR A 138 -6.80 7.04 2.43
CA TYR A 138 -7.58 8.19 2.83
C TYR A 138 -6.90 9.46 2.34
N VAL A 139 -7.54 10.17 1.42
CA VAL A 139 -7.08 11.48 1.01
C VAL A 139 -7.74 12.53 1.89
N ASP A 140 -6.89 13.30 2.58
CA ASP A 140 -7.33 14.38 3.45
C ASP A 140 -7.85 15.55 2.60
N PRO A 141 -9.12 15.98 2.81
CA PRO A 141 -9.69 17.11 2.08
C PRO A 141 -9.05 18.45 2.46
N GLU A 142 -8.38 18.57 3.60
CA GLU A 142 -7.67 19.78 4.00
C GLU A 142 -6.36 19.94 3.21
N GLU A 143 -6.28 20.96 2.35
CA GLU A 143 -5.09 21.21 1.50
C GLU A 143 -3.79 21.45 2.29
N GLY A 144 -3.89 21.83 3.57
CA GLY A 144 -2.77 22.05 4.49
C GLY A 144 -2.37 20.82 5.31
N ALA A 145 -3.07 19.69 5.16
CA ALA A 145 -2.73 18.46 5.85
C ALA A 145 -1.37 17.90 5.38
N GLN A 146 -0.68 17.22 6.29
CA GLN A 146 0.55 16.50 5.97
C GLN A 146 0.24 15.03 5.73
N ASP A 147 1.00 14.39 4.86
CA ASP A 147 0.96 12.94 4.72
C ASP A 147 1.26 12.29 6.08
N ALA A 148 0.41 11.36 6.50
CA ALA A 148 0.57 10.64 7.75
C ALA A 148 0.42 9.14 7.52
N PHE A 149 1.52 8.44 7.78
CA PHE A 149 1.60 7.00 7.69
C PHE A 149 1.02 6.38 8.98
N ARG A 150 -0.14 5.73 8.84
CA ARG A 150 -0.93 5.12 9.95
C ARG A 150 -1.53 3.76 9.59
N PRO A 151 -0.71 2.82 9.09
CA PRO A 151 -1.17 1.51 8.63
C PRO A 151 -1.98 0.75 9.70
N GLU A 152 -1.74 1.01 10.98
CA GLU A 152 -2.53 0.48 12.10
C GLU A 152 -4.03 0.75 12.02
N HIS A 153 -4.44 1.86 11.39
CA HIS A 153 -5.85 2.20 11.16
C HIS A 153 -6.46 1.43 9.98
N GLY A 154 -5.67 0.63 9.26
CA GLY A 154 -6.06 0.10 7.95
C GLY A 154 -6.09 1.16 6.85
N ARG A 155 -5.44 2.31 7.09
CA ARG A 155 -5.49 3.51 6.24
C ARG A 155 -4.16 4.24 6.22
N ILE A 156 -3.86 4.91 5.13
CA ILE A 156 -2.76 5.88 5.04
C ILE A 156 -3.35 7.22 4.64
N TYR A 157 -3.01 8.27 5.40
CA TYR A 157 -3.55 9.61 5.19
C TYR A 157 -2.63 10.37 4.26
N GLN A 158 -3.20 10.88 3.18
CA GLN A 158 -2.42 11.51 2.11
C GLN A 158 -3.01 12.86 1.76
N ARG A 159 -2.15 13.84 1.53
CA ARG A 159 -2.57 15.18 1.10
C ARG A 159 -3.03 15.12 -0.35
N ARG A 160 -4.20 15.70 -0.60
CA ARG A 160 -4.78 15.77 -1.95
C ARG A 160 -3.81 16.38 -2.96
N ALA A 161 -3.10 17.44 -2.58
CA ALA A 161 -2.21 18.20 -3.47
C ALA A 161 -1.08 17.39 -4.13
N SER A 162 -0.67 16.26 -3.55
CA SER A 162 0.36 15.38 -4.16
C SER A 162 -0.14 14.69 -5.44
N PHE A 163 -1.46 14.59 -5.63
CA PHE A 163 -2.07 13.66 -6.59
C PHE A 163 -3.18 14.33 -7.44
N VAL A 164 -3.29 15.66 -7.42
CA VAL A 164 -4.26 16.40 -8.25
C VAL A 164 -3.72 16.58 -9.67
N GLY A 165 -4.50 16.13 -10.67
CA GLY A 165 -4.31 16.47 -12.09
C GLY A 165 -5.62 16.86 -12.78
N GLY A 166 -5.52 17.59 -13.91
CA GLY A 166 -6.50 17.65 -15.01
C GLY A 166 -7.88 18.28 -14.81
N ASP A 167 -8.61 17.90 -13.76
CA ASP A 167 -10.07 18.07 -13.67
C ASP A 167 -10.50 19.06 -12.57
N GLY A 168 -9.75 20.16 -12.43
CA GLY A 168 -9.99 21.15 -11.36
C GLY A 168 -9.88 20.57 -9.94
N GLY A 169 -9.20 19.43 -9.79
CA GLY A 169 -8.99 18.72 -8.52
C GLY A 169 -10.07 17.72 -8.13
N SER A 170 -11.15 17.56 -8.90
CA SER A 170 -12.29 16.71 -8.53
C SER A 170 -12.00 15.21 -8.47
N VAL A 171 -10.98 14.74 -9.19
CA VAL A 171 -10.53 13.34 -9.21
C VAL A 171 -9.02 13.29 -8.93
N ILE A 172 -8.60 12.27 -8.19
CA ILE A 172 -7.21 12.05 -7.82
C ILE A 172 -6.54 11.10 -8.81
N ARG A 173 -5.33 11.42 -9.28
CA ARG A 173 -4.50 10.53 -10.11
C ARG A 173 -3.39 9.95 -9.26
N TYR A 174 -3.45 8.64 -9.04
CA TYR A 174 -2.61 7.97 -8.06
C TYR A 174 -1.74 6.90 -8.73
N PRO A 175 -0.40 6.99 -8.67
CA PRO A 175 0.47 5.99 -9.30
C PRO A 175 0.28 4.58 -8.71
N PHE A 176 0.17 3.53 -9.54
CA PHE A 176 -0.02 2.16 -9.03
C PHE A 176 1.10 1.69 -8.09
N GLN A 177 2.36 2.13 -8.32
CA GLN A 177 3.49 1.76 -7.47
C GLN A 177 3.34 2.34 -6.06
N ASN A 178 2.97 3.62 -5.95
CA ASN A 178 2.66 4.22 -4.65
C ASN A 178 1.44 3.53 -4.02
N TYR A 179 0.54 2.95 -4.82
CA TYR A 179 -0.68 2.33 -4.28
C TYR A 179 -0.31 1.01 -3.65
N ILE A 180 0.48 0.21 -4.37
CA ILE A 180 0.86 -1.11 -3.91
C ILE A 180 1.85 -1.06 -2.75
N HIS A 181 2.77 -0.09 -2.74
CA HIS A 181 3.66 0.19 -1.60
C HIS A 181 2.85 0.34 -0.30
N GLU A 182 1.91 1.29 -0.31
CA GLU A 182 1.09 1.64 0.85
C GLU A 182 0.16 0.49 1.26
N MET A 183 -0.45 -0.19 0.28
CA MET A 183 -1.25 -1.39 0.56
C MET A 183 -0.44 -2.52 1.19
N MET A 184 0.79 -2.76 0.76
CA MET A 184 1.64 -3.80 1.34
C MET A 184 2.02 -3.52 2.79
N HIS A 185 2.26 -2.26 3.15
CA HIS A 185 2.47 -1.89 4.55
C HIS A 185 1.27 -2.24 5.43
N ILE A 186 0.05 -1.92 4.97
CA ILE A 186 -1.18 -2.23 5.71
C ILE A 186 -1.41 -3.75 5.74
N LEU A 187 -1.35 -4.40 4.59
CA LEU A 187 -1.68 -5.81 4.44
C LEU A 187 -0.73 -6.72 5.25
N LEU A 188 0.57 -6.44 5.24
CA LEU A 188 1.57 -7.33 5.82
C LEU A 188 1.97 -6.96 7.26
N PHE A 189 1.84 -5.70 7.66
CA PHE A 189 2.51 -5.22 8.89
C PHE A 189 1.70 -4.26 9.76
N HIS A 190 0.42 -3.99 9.45
CA HIS A 190 -0.36 -2.96 10.14
C HIS A 190 -0.31 -3.04 11.68
N ASP A 191 -0.28 -4.26 12.27
CA ASP A 191 -0.29 -4.42 13.73
C ASP A 191 1.04 -3.97 14.34
N LEU A 192 2.17 -4.27 13.67
CA LEU A 192 3.51 -4.14 14.23
C LEU A 192 3.89 -2.70 14.55
N TYR A 193 3.42 -1.73 13.76
CA TYR A 193 3.79 -0.33 13.90
C TYR A 193 3.33 0.31 15.21
N THR A 194 2.40 -0.34 15.93
CA THR A 194 1.92 0.14 17.24
C THR A 194 2.43 -0.69 18.41
N ARG A 195 3.14 -1.79 18.12
CA ARG A 195 3.66 -2.69 19.15
C ARG A 195 5.06 -2.28 19.61
N VAL A 196 5.42 -2.81 20.77
CA VAL A 196 6.79 -2.88 21.26
C VAL A 196 7.30 -4.28 20.91
N LEU A 197 8.23 -4.35 19.95
CA LEU A 197 8.77 -5.60 19.42
C LEU A 197 10.01 -6.04 20.22
N GLY A 198 10.77 -5.08 20.75
CA GLY A 198 11.90 -5.31 21.63
C GLY A 198 12.35 -4.05 22.37
N SER A 199 13.66 -3.84 22.43
CA SER A 199 14.27 -2.58 22.86
C SER A 199 13.93 -1.43 21.87
N PRO A 200 14.02 -0.16 22.30
CA PRO A 200 13.81 0.97 21.41
C PRO A 200 14.65 0.90 20.13
N GLU A 201 15.91 0.48 20.25
CA GLU A 201 16.85 0.34 19.15
C GLU A 201 16.42 -0.76 18.17
N GLU A 202 15.99 -1.91 18.69
CA GLU A 202 15.49 -3.03 17.87
C GLU A 202 14.20 -2.65 17.12
N ASP A 203 13.27 -1.93 17.76
CA ASP A 203 12.05 -1.48 17.09
C ASP A 203 12.36 -0.54 15.92
N VAL A 204 13.29 0.41 16.09
CA VAL A 204 13.73 1.30 14.99
C VAL A 204 14.28 0.46 13.84
N THR A 205 15.09 -0.56 14.14
CA THR A 205 15.62 -1.47 13.12
C THR A 205 14.52 -2.26 12.43
N TYR A 206 13.55 -2.82 13.16
CA TYR A 206 12.45 -3.57 12.57
C TYR A 206 11.59 -2.69 11.65
N PHE A 207 11.20 -1.49 12.08
CA PHE A 207 10.41 -0.59 11.25
C PHE A 207 11.18 -0.14 9.99
N THR A 208 12.48 0.11 10.11
CA THR A 208 13.34 0.44 8.97
C THR A 208 13.48 -0.76 8.02
N HIS A 209 13.59 -1.98 8.55
CA HIS A 209 13.66 -3.20 7.75
C HIS A 209 12.35 -3.49 7.02
N ILE A 210 11.20 -3.25 7.66
CA ILE A 210 9.89 -3.40 7.03
C ILE A 210 9.78 -2.52 5.77
N GLU A 211 10.18 -1.26 5.83
CA GLU A 211 10.25 -0.36 4.68
C GLU A 211 11.12 -0.95 3.55
N GLY A 212 12.32 -1.43 3.90
CA GLY A 212 13.19 -2.10 2.94
C GLY A 212 12.56 -3.35 2.32
N ALA A 213 11.80 -4.11 3.11
CA ALA A 213 11.12 -5.33 2.65
C ALA A 213 9.94 -5.02 1.71
N VAL A 214 9.14 -4.00 2.00
CA VAL A 214 8.07 -3.52 1.10
C VAL A 214 8.66 -2.99 -0.20
N SER A 215 9.70 -2.16 -0.11
CA SER A 215 10.46 -1.64 -1.26
C SER A 215 11.03 -2.75 -2.16
N VAL A 216 11.34 -3.92 -1.62
CA VAL A 216 11.78 -5.09 -2.42
C VAL A 216 10.61 -5.69 -3.20
N MET A 217 9.42 -5.77 -2.60
CA MET A 217 8.24 -6.34 -3.26
C MET A 217 7.75 -5.48 -4.42
N GLU A 218 7.90 -4.16 -4.34
CA GLU A 218 7.69 -3.28 -5.50
C GLU A 218 8.59 -3.68 -6.67
N GLU A 219 9.86 -4.00 -6.41
CA GLU A 219 10.79 -4.40 -7.46
C GLU A 219 10.46 -5.77 -8.03
N VAL A 220 9.83 -6.67 -7.25
CA VAL A 220 9.27 -7.93 -7.78
C VAL A 220 8.17 -7.66 -8.80
N ILE A 221 7.24 -6.76 -8.48
CA ILE A 221 6.17 -6.35 -9.41
C ILE A 221 6.79 -5.71 -10.65
N MET A 222 7.74 -4.80 -10.48
CA MET A 222 8.45 -4.15 -11.59
C MET A 222 9.14 -5.17 -12.50
N ARG A 223 9.83 -6.16 -11.93
CA ARG A 223 10.47 -7.25 -12.67
C ARG A 223 9.44 -8.07 -13.46
N GLU A 224 8.30 -8.41 -12.85
CA GLU A 224 7.21 -9.13 -13.53
C GLU A 224 6.70 -8.35 -14.74
N LEU A 225 6.52 -7.04 -14.61
CA LEU A 225 6.10 -6.16 -15.71
C LEU A 225 7.19 -6.05 -16.79
N MET A 226 8.44 -5.83 -16.42
CA MET A 226 9.57 -5.69 -17.35
C MET A 226 9.90 -6.99 -18.10
N ALA A 227 9.58 -8.16 -17.54
CA ALA A 227 9.70 -9.43 -18.25
C ALA A 227 8.76 -9.51 -19.46
N VAL A 228 7.71 -8.69 -19.48
CA VAL A 228 6.75 -8.57 -20.58
C VAL A 228 7.07 -7.31 -21.38
N ARG A 229 8.05 -7.43 -22.30
CA ARG A 229 8.48 -6.39 -23.26
C ARG A 229 8.89 -5.07 -22.55
N ASP A 230 10.18 -4.79 -22.54
CA ASP A 230 10.79 -3.70 -21.77
C ASP A 230 10.40 -2.29 -22.26
N ASP A 231 9.90 -2.17 -23.48
CA ASP A 231 9.40 -0.95 -24.11
C ASP A 231 7.90 -0.67 -23.84
N LEU A 232 7.16 -1.69 -23.42
CA LEU A 232 5.72 -1.68 -23.19
C LEU A 232 5.30 -1.04 -21.86
N ASN A 233 6.22 -0.30 -21.25
CA ASN A 233 6.13 0.15 -19.88
C ASN A 233 7.08 1.33 -19.68
N LEU A 234 6.75 2.49 -20.25
CA LEU A 234 7.31 3.76 -19.75
C LEU A 234 6.65 4.04 -18.40
N ILE A 235 7.07 3.28 -17.40
CA ILE A 235 6.54 3.29 -16.04
C ILE A 235 6.86 4.67 -15.47
N ASP A 236 5.84 5.52 -15.38
CA ASP A 236 5.83 6.59 -14.39
C ASP A 236 5.73 5.89 -13.03
N ASP A 237 6.88 5.50 -12.50
CA ASP A 237 7.04 4.62 -11.33
C ASP A 237 6.70 5.29 -10.00
N GLY A 238 5.90 6.37 -10.03
CA GLY A 238 5.37 7.07 -8.87
C GLY A 238 6.41 7.84 -8.03
N PHE A 239 7.69 7.48 -8.18
CA PHE A 239 8.86 8.16 -7.63
C PHE A 239 9.51 9.11 -8.62
N ALA A 240 9.03 9.09 -9.86
CA ALA A 240 9.69 9.76 -10.95
C ALA A 240 11.17 9.30 -10.98
N ALA A 241 11.47 8.01 -10.77
CA ALA A 241 12.83 7.56 -10.53
C ALA A 241 13.74 7.91 -11.70
N VAL A 242 13.23 7.91 -12.94
CA VAL A 242 13.99 8.32 -14.13
C VAL A 242 14.08 9.86 -14.29
N THR A 243 13.29 10.64 -13.54
CA THR A 243 13.29 12.11 -13.61
C THR A 243 13.89 12.77 -12.37
N THR A 244 13.58 12.31 -11.16
CA THR A 244 14.11 12.73 -9.86
C THR A 244 15.46 12.08 -9.52
N PHE A 245 15.63 10.78 -9.82
CA PHE A 245 16.85 10.01 -9.47
C PHE A 245 17.37 9.16 -10.66
N PRO A 246 17.62 9.78 -11.84
CA PRO A 246 17.82 9.07 -13.10
C PRO A 246 18.90 7.98 -13.06
N GLU A 247 19.97 8.19 -12.31
CA GLU A 247 21.05 7.21 -12.15
C GLU A 247 20.56 5.93 -11.47
N TYR A 248 19.72 6.06 -10.45
CA TYR A 248 19.10 4.93 -9.77
C TYR A 248 18.09 4.23 -10.68
N GLY A 249 17.20 4.99 -11.32
CA GLY A 249 16.17 4.45 -12.21
C GLY A 249 16.77 3.68 -13.39
N LEU A 250 17.76 4.25 -14.07
CA LEU A 250 18.42 3.59 -15.20
C LEU A 250 19.19 2.33 -14.76
N TYR A 251 19.94 2.42 -13.66
CA TYR A 251 20.74 1.29 -13.19
C TYR A 251 19.86 0.13 -12.73
N ARG A 252 18.77 0.38 -11.99
CA ARG A 252 17.86 -0.71 -11.57
C ARG A 252 17.30 -1.45 -12.79
N TYR A 253 16.90 -0.73 -13.85
CA TYR A 253 16.37 -1.32 -15.07
C TYR A 253 17.41 -2.20 -15.76
N GLN A 254 18.65 -1.71 -15.89
CA GLN A 254 19.75 -2.48 -16.47
C GLN A 254 20.01 -3.77 -15.70
N VAL A 255 19.95 -3.75 -14.36
CA VAL A 255 20.10 -4.95 -13.54
C VAL A 255 18.94 -5.93 -13.76
N LEU A 256 17.69 -5.44 -13.75
CA LEU A 256 16.50 -6.28 -13.97
C LEU A 256 16.48 -6.92 -15.38
N GLN A 257 17.08 -6.25 -16.37
CA GLN A 257 17.27 -6.78 -17.73
C GLN A 257 18.49 -7.72 -17.86
N GLY A 258 19.29 -7.88 -16.80
CA GLY A 258 20.52 -8.68 -16.84
C GLY A 258 21.67 -8.03 -17.63
N ALA A 259 21.64 -6.71 -17.83
CA ALA A 259 22.65 -5.96 -18.57
C ALA A 259 23.88 -5.57 -17.71
N VAL A 260 23.85 -5.81 -16.40
CA VAL A 260 24.95 -5.53 -15.48
C VAL A 260 25.65 -6.82 -15.06
N GLU A 261 26.94 -6.94 -15.38
CA GLU A 261 27.71 -8.14 -15.07
C GLU A 261 27.91 -8.31 -13.56
N GLY A 262 27.56 -9.49 -13.05
CA GLY A 262 27.78 -9.88 -11.65
C GLY A 262 26.79 -9.27 -10.64
N VAL A 263 25.73 -8.59 -11.11
CA VAL A 263 24.68 -8.02 -10.27
C VAL A 263 23.32 -8.48 -10.82
N ASN A 264 22.42 -8.90 -9.93
CA ASN A 264 21.06 -9.28 -10.29
C ASN A 264 20.01 -8.63 -9.38
N ASP A 265 18.74 -8.95 -9.60
CA ASP A 265 17.61 -8.49 -8.79
C ASP A 265 17.81 -8.80 -7.30
N LYS A 266 18.25 -10.01 -6.97
CA LYS A 266 18.59 -10.41 -5.60
C LYS A 266 19.70 -9.52 -5.01
N SER A 267 20.72 -9.15 -5.78
CA SER A 267 21.75 -8.21 -5.32
C SER A 267 21.13 -6.85 -4.95
N LEU A 268 20.20 -6.32 -5.75
CA LEU A 268 19.47 -5.08 -5.41
C LEU A 268 18.60 -5.23 -4.16
N PHE A 269 17.94 -6.38 -3.99
CA PHE A 269 17.08 -6.65 -2.85
C PHE A 269 17.88 -6.69 -1.54
N MET A 270 19.00 -7.41 -1.56
CA MET A 270 19.94 -7.43 -0.43
C MET A 270 20.49 -6.05 -0.16
N TYR A 271 20.87 -5.31 -1.21
CA TYR A 271 21.41 -3.97 -1.09
C TYR A 271 20.45 -3.03 -0.37
N ARG A 272 19.18 -2.97 -0.78
CA ARG A 272 18.16 -2.10 -0.15
C ARG A 272 17.95 -2.44 1.32
N LYS A 273 17.65 -3.70 1.63
CA LYS A 273 17.43 -4.16 3.02
C LYS A 273 18.64 -3.88 3.90
N ARG A 274 19.84 -4.08 3.37
CA ARG A 274 21.10 -3.84 4.08
C ARG A 274 21.36 -2.36 4.32
N LEU A 275 21.26 -1.55 3.27
CA LEU A 275 21.75 -0.18 3.28
C LEU A 275 20.93 0.75 4.16
N MET A 276 19.62 0.53 4.26
CA MET A 276 18.77 1.29 5.19
C MET A 276 19.24 1.15 6.64
N LEU A 277 20.00 0.09 6.95
CA LEU A 277 20.59 -0.15 8.26
C LEU A 277 22.05 0.32 8.34
N GLN A 278 22.78 0.38 7.23
CA GLN A 278 24.21 0.72 7.21
C GLN A 278 24.44 2.24 7.33
N GLY A 279 25.05 2.64 8.43
CA GLY A 279 25.47 4.02 8.68
C GLY A 279 25.43 4.36 10.16
N GLU A 280 25.81 5.61 10.47
CA GLU A 280 25.84 6.17 11.82
C GLU A 280 25.20 7.55 11.82
N GLY A 281 24.51 7.90 12.91
CA GLY A 281 23.89 9.20 13.12
C GLY A 281 22.37 9.18 13.23
N GLU A 282 21.74 10.36 13.18
CA GLU A 282 20.30 10.51 13.41
C GLU A 282 19.43 9.80 12.36
N PHE A 283 19.98 9.59 11.17
CA PHE A 283 19.30 9.00 10.02
C PHE A 283 19.45 7.49 9.90
N PHE A 284 20.10 6.85 10.87
CA PHE A 284 20.36 5.41 10.86
C PHE A 284 19.86 4.77 12.16
N PRO A 285 19.46 3.47 12.10
CA PRO A 285 19.15 2.71 13.29
C PRO A 285 20.42 2.53 14.16
N PRO A 286 20.31 2.67 15.50
CA PRO A 286 21.40 2.36 16.42
C PRO A 286 21.84 0.90 16.33
N ASP A 287 23.07 0.61 16.74
CA ASP A 287 23.59 -0.77 16.76
C ASP A 287 22.83 -1.63 17.78
N ASN A 288 22.42 -2.82 17.34
CA ASN A 288 21.69 -3.79 18.13
C ASN A 288 21.76 -5.18 17.47
N VAL A 289 21.32 -6.21 18.19
CA VAL A 289 21.44 -7.61 17.76
C VAL A 289 20.63 -7.93 16.48
N VAL A 290 19.51 -7.24 16.26
CA VAL A 290 18.68 -7.43 15.07
C VAL A 290 19.36 -6.81 13.85
N LYS A 291 19.91 -5.60 13.99
CA LYS A 291 20.71 -4.96 12.94
C LYS A 291 21.89 -5.84 12.56
N ASP A 292 22.63 -6.35 13.54
CA ASP A 292 23.76 -7.25 13.32
C ASP A 292 23.34 -8.53 12.59
N GLN A 293 22.21 -9.12 12.97
CA GLN A 293 21.64 -10.29 12.31
C GLN A 293 21.31 -10.01 10.85
N ILE A 294 20.56 -8.93 10.56
CA ILE A 294 20.15 -8.58 9.19
C ILE A 294 21.39 -8.30 8.33
N LEU A 295 22.36 -7.52 8.84
CA LEU A 295 23.61 -7.25 8.13
C LEU A 295 24.47 -8.52 7.96
N ALA A 296 24.35 -9.51 8.84
CA ALA A 296 25.06 -10.78 8.70
C ALA A 296 24.40 -11.72 7.68
N THR A 297 23.08 -11.65 7.49
CA THR A 297 22.36 -12.53 6.56
C THR A 297 22.18 -11.93 5.15
N HIS A 298 22.09 -10.61 5.04
CA HIS A 298 21.95 -9.88 3.78
C HIS A 298 23.32 -9.41 3.29
N LYS A 299 24.10 -10.38 2.78
CA LYS A 299 25.47 -10.15 2.30
C LYS A 299 25.49 -9.83 0.81
N LEU A 300 26.44 -8.99 0.44
CA LEU A 300 26.85 -8.71 -0.92
C LEU A 300 28.37 -8.94 -1.02
N SER A 301 28.83 -9.36 -2.18
CA SER A 301 30.24 -9.27 -2.54
C SER A 301 30.67 -7.81 -2.68
N ASP A 302 31.98 -7.55 -2.56
CA ASP A 302 32.54 -6.21 -2.75
C ASP A 302 32.20 -5.66 -4.15
N HIS A 303 32.26 -6.52 -5.18
CA HIS A 303 31.86 -6.17 -6.55
C HIS A 303 30.41 -5.71 -6.66
N GLU A 304 29.47 -6.46 -6.06
CA GLU A 304 28.06 -6.07 -6.07
C GLU A 304 27.85 -4.73 -5.37
N PHE A 305 28.46 -4.53 -4.19
CA PHE A 305 28.31 -3.28 -3.45
C PHE A 305 28.89 -2.09 -4.21
N GLU A 306 30.12 -2.21 -4.74
CA GLU A 306 30.81 -1.16 -5.50
C GLU A 306 30.08 -0.81 -6.79
N SER A 307 29.42 -1.78 -7.43
CA SER A 307 28.61 -1.55 -8.63
C SER A 307 27.31 -0.83 -8.32
N ILE A 308 26.61 -1.22 -7.24
CA ILE A 308 25.27 -0.67 -6.92
C ILE A 308 25.37 0.71 -6.25
N HIS A 309 26.27 0.88 -5.28
CA HIS A 309 26.22 2.02 -4.36
C HIS A 309 26.30 3.42 -5.01
N PRO A 310 27.17 3.68 -5.99
CA PRO A 310 27.26 5.00 -6.62
C PRO A 310 25.95 5.46 -7.25
N CYS A 311 25.19 4.53 -7.84
CA CYS A 311 23.94 4.80 -8.55
C CYS A 311 22.78 5.11 -7.60
N PHE A 312 22.87 4.68 -6.34
CA PHE A 312 21.79 4.80 -5.36
C PHE A 312 21.90 6.05 -4.49
N ASN A 313 23.05 6.74 -4.46
CA ASN A 313 23.34 7.83 -3.52
C ASN A 313 22.23 8.88 -3.36
N GLY A 314 21.64 9.37 -4.45
CA GLY A 314 20.55 10.36 -4.39
C GLY A 314 19.25 9.80 -3.77
N TYR A 315 18.97 8.52 -3.98
CA TYR A 315 17.83 7.81 -3.41
C TYR A 315 18.02 7.50 -1.91
N LEU A 316 19.27 7.39 -1.44
CA LEU A 316 19.57 7.02 -0.05
C LEU A 316 19.09 8.06 0.95
N ASP A 317 19.27 9.34 0.63
CA ASP A 317 18.82 10.44 1.48
C ASP A 317 17.30 10.44 1.66
N ASN A 318 16.55 9.93 0.67
CA ASN A 318 15.11 9.76 0.78
C ASN A 318 14.77 8.60 1.72
N GLN A 319 15.40 7.44 1.51
CA GLN A 319 15.14 6.24 2.31
C GLN A 319 15.50 6.39 3.79
N GLN A 320 16.56 7.13 4.08
CA GLN A 320 17.00 7.46 5.43
C GLN A 320 15.97 8.29 6.24
N ARG A 321 15.02 8.95 5.59
CA ARG A 321 13.96 9.71 6.30
C ARG A 321 12.98 8.80 7.04
N HIS A 322 12.79 7.55 6.58
CA HIS A 322 11.91 6.59 7.23
C HIS A 322 12.40 6.21 8.64
N VAL A 323 13.71 6.28 8.91
CA VAL A 323 14.28 6.05 10.25
C VAL A 323 13.80 7.09 11.27
N ARG A 324 13.59 8.35 10.85
CA ARG A 324 13.05 9.39 11.75
C ARG A 324 11.61 9.09 12.13
N TRP A 325 10.83 8.60 11.17
CA TRP A 325 9.47 8.14 11.43
C TRP A 325 9.49 6.99 12.44
N ALA A 326 10.34 5.98 12.22
CA ALA A 326 10.49 4.85 13.13
C ALA A 326 10.80 5.29 14.57
N LYS A 327 11.74 6.23 14.76
CA LYS A 327 12.06 6.78 16.09
C LYS A 327 10.85 7.44 16.76
N LYS A 328 10.07 8.22 16.02
CA LYS A 328 8.85 8.86 16.52
C LYS A 328 7.78 7.83 16.92
N ALA A 329 7.60 6.78 16.11
CA ALA A 329 6.67 5.69 16.40
C ALA A 329 7.09 4.90 17.66
N VAL A 330 8.39 4.63 17.81
CA VAL A 330 8.97 3.94 18.99
C VAL A 330 8.70 4.67 20.30
N ASP A 331 8.85 6.00 20.29
CA ASP A 331 8.55 6.84 21.45
C ASP A 331 7.05 6.81 21.77
N ARG A 332 6.19 6.93 20.75
CA ARG A 332 4.73 6.86 20.88
C ARG A 332 4.28 5.54 21.50
N ASN A 333 4.75 4.42 20.96
CA ASN A 333 4.34 3.07 21.37
C ASN A 333 4.68 2.74 22.84
N ARG A 334 5.57 3.52 23.47
CA ARG A 334 5.99 3.37 24.87
C ARG A 334 5.27 4.31 25.83
N ILE A 335 4.40 5.19 25.35
CA ILE A 335 3.57 6.03 26.22
C ILE A 335 2.54 5.13 26.92
N ALA A 336 2.53 5.14 28.25
CA ALA A 336 1.72 4.21 29.05
C ALA A 336 0.24 4.18 28.64
N GLY A 337 -0.42 5.34 28.55
CA GLY A 337 -1.84 5.41 28.17
C GLY A 337 -2.14 5.00 26.73
N PHE A 338 -1.17 5.15 25.80
CA PHE A 338 -1.30 4.63 24.45
C PHE A 338 -1.19 3.11 24.46
N ARG A 339 -0.12 2.60 25.08
CA ARG A 339 0.22 1.17 25.13
C ARG A 339 -0.87 0.33 25.78
N GLU A 340 -1.46 0.79 26.88
CA GLU A 340 -2.53 0.07 27.59
C GLU A 340 -3.74 -0.19 26.67
N VAL A 341 -4.07 0.75 25.77
CA VAL A 341 -5.14 0.57 24.78
C VAL A 341 -4.72 -0.42 23.69
N ILE A 342 -3.50 -0.31 23.17
CA ILE A 342 -3.02 -1.21 22.10
C ILE A 342 -2.99 -2.67 22.59
N GLU A 343 -2.64 -2.89 23.85
CA GLU A 343 -2.59 -4.22 24.47
C GLU A 343 -3.97 -4.86 24.69
N LEU A 344 -5.08 -4.15 24.46
CA LEU A 344 -6.42 -4.73 24.42
C LEU A 344 -6.63 -5.65 23.21
N LEU A 345 -5.92 -5.40 22.10
CA LEU A 345 -5.94 -6.28 20.94
C LEU A 345 -4.85 -7.36 21.08
N PRO A 346 -5.17 -8.64 20.81
CA PRO A 346 -4.15 -9.67 20.65
C PRO A 346 -3.20 -9.27 19.51
N ARG A 347 -1.95 -9.74 19.60
CA ARG A 347 -0.98 -9.54 18.52
C ARG A 347 -1.46 -10.28 17.28
N ASP A 348 -1.33 -9.64 16.13
CA ASP A 348 -1.67 -10.27 14.86
C ASP A 348 -0.58 -11.28 14.48
N GLU A 349 -0.94 -12.57 14.49
CA GLU A 349 -0.01 -13.66 14.23
C GLU A 349 0.52 -13.62 12.79
N PHE A 350 -0.30 -13.18 11.84
CA PHE A 350 0.10 -13.05 10.44
C PHE A 350 1.16 -11.95 10.30
N CYS A 351 0.92 -10.76 10.85
CA CYS A 351 1.89 -9.67 10.81
C CYS A 351 3.22 -10.07 11.48
N ALA A 352 3.15 -10.73 12.64
CA ALA A 352 4.34 -11.21 13.35
C ALA A 352 5.11 -12.25 12.53
N GLN A 353 4.40 -13.20 11.90
CA GLN A 353 5.01 -14.18 11.01
C GLN A 353 5.70 -13.51 9.82
N LYS A 354 5.06 -12.51 9.19
CA LYS A 354 5.63 -11.78 8.05
C LYS A 354 6.88 -11.00 8.42
N LEU A 355 6.95 -10.42 9.61
CA LEU A 355 8.19 -9.84 10.09
C LEU A 355 9.31 -10.88 10.16
N ILE A 356 9.07 -12.04 10.77
CA ILE A 356 10.09 -13.10 10.91
C ILE A 356 10.53 -13.63 9.56
N GLU A 357 9.59 -13.91 8.65
CA GLU A 357 9.91 -14.31 7.28
C GLU A 357 10.78 -13.26 6.58
N SER A 358 10.41 -11.98 6.67
CA SER A 358 11.14 -10.90 5.98
C SER A 358 12.62 -10.78 6.37
N LEU A 359 13.02 -11.28 7.55
CA LEU A 359 14.41 -11.28 8.04
C LEU A 359 15.27 -12.34 7.35
N HIS A 360 14.65 -13.31 6.68
CA HIS A 360 15.37 -14.28 5.87
C HIS A 360 15.71 -13.67 4.50
N PRO A 361 16.97 -13.80 4.04
CA PRO A 361 17.41 -13.21 2.77
C PRO A 361 16.62 -13.76 1.57
N ASP A 362 16.20 -15.02 1.65
CA ASP A 362 15.50 -15.73 0.58
C ASP A 362 13.98 -15.72 0.73
N SER A 363 13.41 -14.95 1.66
CA SER A 363 11.95 -14.92 1.80
C SER A 363 11.27 -14.13 0.70
N TRP A 364 10.05 -14.57 0.37
CA TRP A 364 9.12 -13.94 -0.57
C TRP A 364 9.62 -13.94 -2.01
N HIS A 365 9.90 -15.14 -2.52
CA HIS A 365 10.23 -15.34 -3.92
C HIS A 365 9.07 -15.02 -4.86
N ASP A 366 7.84 -15.29 -4.41
CA ASP A 366 6.60 -14.93 -5.09
C ASP A 366 5.53 -14.46 -4.08
N TRP A 367 4.36 -14.09 -4.61
CA TRP A 367 3.23 -13.65 -3.80
C TRP A 367 2.65 -14.72 -2.88
N ARG A 368 2.81 -16.02 -3.21
CA ARG A 368 2.25 -17.13 -2.42
C ARG A 368 2.99 -17.26 -1.10
N ASP A 369 4.31 -17.20 -1.17
CA ASP A 369 5.17 -17.16 0.02
C ASP A 369 4.89 -15.89 0.83
N MET A 370 4.78 -14.73 0.16
CA MET A 370 4.48 -13.45 0.80
C MET A 370 3.14 -13.45 1.53
N LEU A 371 2.07 -14.00 0.95
CA LEU A 371 0.73 -13.97 1.53
C LEU A 371 0.38 -15.24 2.32
N SER A 372 1.29 -16.22 2.37
CA SER A 372 1.04 -17.55 2.96
C SER A 372 -0.22 -18.22 2.42
N CYS A 373 -0.51 -18.03 1.13
CA CYS A 373 -1.67 -18.63 0.47
C CYS A 373 -1.26 -19.25 -0.87
N THR A 374 -1.96 -20.30 -1.28
CA THR A 374 -1.70 -21.02 -2.55
C THR A 374 -2.68 -20.63 -3.64
N ASP A 375 -3.89 -20.21 -3.24
CA ASP A 375 -4.98 -19.78 -4.11
C ASP A 375 -5.41 -18.34 -3.76
N LEU A 376 -5.89 -17.61 -4.77
CA LEU A 376 -6.43 -16.26 -4.59
C LEU A 376 -7.90 -16.33 -4.18
N PRO A 377 -8.34 -15.59 -3.14
CA PRO A 377 -9.74 -15.52 -2.77
C PRO A 377 -10.52 -14.68 -3.78
N GLU A 378 -11.82 -14.94 -3.94
CA GLU A 378 -12.67 -14.08 -4.75
C GLU A 378 -12.85 -12.72 -4.07
N PRO A 379 -12.75 -11.58 -4.80
CA PRO A 379 -13.23 -10.29 -4.32
C PRO A 379 -14.70 -10.35 -3.93
N ASP A 380 -15.00 -10.22 -2.64
CA ASP A 380 -16.33 -10.38 -2.09
C ASP A 380 -16.79 -9.06 -1.44
N PRO A 381 -17.80 -8.36 -2.01
CA PRO A 381 -18.32 -7.12 -1.46
C PRO A 381 -18.88 -7.25 -0.03
N GLU A 382 -19.45 -8.40 0.34
CA GLU A 382 -19.98 -8.63 1.70
C GLU A 382 -18.83 -8.78 2.69
N VAL A 383 -17.81 -9.57 2.34
CA VAL A 383 -16.58 -9.68 3.14
C VAL A 383 -15.91 -8.32 3.28
N ARG A 384 -15.75 -7.58 2.19
CA ARG A 384 -15.18 -6.22 2.21
C ARG A 384 -15.95 -5.31 3.16
N GLN A 385 -17.29 -5.31 3.08
CA GLN A 385 -18.13 -4.45 3.91
C GLN A 385 -18.01 -4.82 5.39
N HIS A 386 -18.01 -6.10 5.74
CA HIS A 386 -17.80 -6.56 7.12
C HIS A 386 -16.40 -6.19 7.63
N SER A 387 -15.37 -6.37 6.80
CA SER A 387 -14.01 -5.96 7.14
C SER A 387 -13.92 -4.46 7.40
N LYS A 388 -14.55 -3.61 6.57
CA LYS A 388 -14.62 -2.15 6.78
C LYS A 388 -15.28 -1.77 8.10
N GLN A 389 -16.36 -2.46 8.48
CA GLN A 389 -17.00 -2.27 9.78
C GLN A 389 -16.05 -2.61 10.95
N GLY A 390 -15.31 -3.72 10.84
CA GLY A 390 -14.26 -4.06 11.81
C GLY A 390 -13.18 -2.98 11.87
N LEU A 391 -12.67 -2.55 10.72
CA LEU A 391 -11.64 -1.51 10.63
C LEU A 391 -12.10 -0.17 11.23
N ALA A 392 -13.38 0.19 11.15
CA ALA A 392 -13.90 1.39 11.80
C ALA A 392 -13.78 1.31 13.33
N TRP A 393 -14.10 0.17 13.94
CA TRP A 393 -13.89 -0.07 15.37
C TRP A 393 -12.43 -0.04 15.76
N LYS A 394 -11.58 -0.66 14.94
CA LYS A 394 -10.13 -0.64 15.10
C LYS A 394 -9.56 0.78 15.03
N GLU A 395 -9.97 1.58 14.05
CA GLU A 395 -9.56 2.98 13.96
C GLU A 395 -9.99 3.75 15.21
N LEU A 396 -11.24 3.60 15.66
CA LEU A 396 -11.72 4.26 16.89
C LEU A 396 -10.86 3.88 18.12
N LEU A 397 -10.51 2.60 18.27
CA LEU A 397 -9.58 2.14 19.30
C LEU A 397 -8.24 2.90 19.24
N PHE A 398 -7.62 2.98 18.06
CA PHE A 398 -6.34 3.67 17.89
C PHE A 398 -6.46 5.17 18.15
N ARG A 399 -7.57 5.82 17.77
CA ARG A 399 -7.82 7.23 18.14
C ARG A 399 -7.91 7.42 19.64
N ILE A 400 -8.55 6.50 20.35
CA ILE A 400 -8.60 6.52 21.82
C ILE A 400 -7.21 6.29 22.41
N ALA A 401 -6.39 5.41 21.83
CA ALA A 401 -4.99 5.22 22.24
C ALA A 401 -4.19 6.52 22.10
N GLU A 402 -4.32 7.23 20.97
CA GLU A 402 -3.70 8.53 20.70
C GLU A 402 -4.13 9.58 21.73
N MET A 403 -5.43 9.65 22.04
CA MET A 403 -6.00 10.53 23.07
C MET A 403 -5.42 10.26 24.46
N ARG A 404 -5.45 9.00 24.91
CA ARG A 404 -4.94 8.61 26.23
C ARG A 404 -3.43 8.80 26.33
N GLY A 405 -2.72 8.54 25.24
CA GLY A 405 -1.30 8.82 25.10
C GLY A 405 -1.00 10.33 25.20
N TYR A 406 -1.80 11.17 24.55
CA TYR A 406 -1.68 12.63 24.63
C TYR A 406 -1.90 13.15 26.05
N LEU A 407 -2.97 12.72 26.73
CA LEU A 407 -3.23 13.07 28.13
C LEU A 407 -2.09 12.63 29.05
N SER A 408 -1.59 11.40 28.87
CA SER A 408 -0.46 10.88 29.65
C SER A 408 0.80 11.74 29.49
N LYS A 409 1.05 12.26 28.28
CA LYS A 409 2.23 13.07 27.97
C LYS A 409 2.11 14.51 28.48
N GLN A 410 0.93 15.12 28.38
CA GLN A 410 0.74 16.54 28.72
C GLN A 410 0.45 16.77 30.20
N ALA A 411 -0.38 15.92 30.80
CA ALA A 411 -0.87 16.11 32.15
C ALA A 411 -0.34 15.05 33.14
N GLY A 412 0.35 14.02 32.63
CA GLY A 412 0.85 12.89 33.41
C GLY A 412 -0.20 11.77 33.54
N ALA A 413 0.26 10.56 33.87
CA ALA A 413 -0.60 9.36 33.91
C ALA A 413 -1.75 9.41 34.94
N ALA A 414 -1.68 10.30 35.94
CA ALA A 414 -2.67 10.44 37.00
C ALA A 414 -3.63 11.64 36.82
N ALA A 415 -3.48 12.41 35.73
CA ALA A 415 -4.33 13.55 35.47
C ALA A 415 -5.63 13.15 34.75
N GLU A 416 -6.72 13.82 35.11
CA GLU A 416 -8.06 13.59 34.56
C GLU A 416 -8.50 12.11 34.64
N PRO A 417 -8.43 11.48 35.84
CA PRO A 417 -8.61 10.03 35.99
C PRO A 417 -9.99 9.54 35.52
N GLU A 418 -11.04 10.35 35.67
CA GLU A 418 -12.38 10.01 35.17
C GLU A 418 -12.39 9.93 33.64
N VAL A 419 -11.82 10.93 32.95
CA VAL A 419 -11.74 10.94 31.48
C VAL A 419 -10.85 9.79 30.98
N GLN A 420 -9.72 9.54 31.64
CA GLN A 420 -8.82 8.42 31.30
C GLN A 420 -9.50 7.05 31.43
N ASN A 421 -10.28 6.83 32.49
CA ASN A 421 -10.99 5.58 32.72
C ASN A 421 -12.13 5.40 31.72
N ASP A 422 -12.94 6.44 31.50
CA ASP A 422 -14.05 6.36 30.55
C ASP A 422 -13.54 6.10 29.12
N LEU A 423 -12.45 6.78 28.70
CA LEU A 423 -11.80 6.48 27.43
C LEU A 423 -11.31 5.03 27.35
N PHE A 424 -10.75 4.48 28.43
CA PHE A 424 -10.32 3.08 28.44
C PHE A 424 -11.50 2.11 28.31
N ASP A 425 -12.63 2.39 28.95
CA ASP A 425 -13.84 1.56 28.83
C ASP A 425 -14.37 1.56 27.39
N TYR A 426 -14.38 2.72 26.71
CA TYR A 426 -14.73 2.79 25.29
C TYR A 426 -13.71 2.07 24.40
N ALA A 427 -12.42 2.12 24.74
CA ALA A 427 -11.40 1.36 24.04
C ALA A 427 -11.61 -0.16 24.18
N ALA A 428 -11.91 -0.64 25.39
CA ALA A 428 -12.20 -2.04 25.64
C ALA A 428 -13.45 -2.50 24.87
N TYR A 429 -14.48 -1.65 24.81
CA TYR A 429 -15.67 -1.91 24.00
C TYR A 429 -15.35 -1.95 22.49
N ALA A 430 -14.56 -0.99 21.98
CA ALA A 430 -14.14 -0.98 20.58
C ALA A 430 -13.29 -2.21 20.21
N ALA A 431 -12.36 -2.63 21.08
CA ALA A 431 -11.57 -3.85 20.92
C ALA A 431 -12.48 -5.09 20.86
N MET A 432 -13.46 -5.18 21.76
CA MET A 432 -14.44 -6.26 21.77
C MET A 432 -15.24 -6.30 20.46
N ARG A 433 -15.71 -5.15 19.96
CA ARG A 433 -16.48 -5.06 18.70
C ARG A 433 -15.65 -5.34 17.45
N TYR A 434 -14.34 -5.07 17.49
CA TYR A 434 -13.43 -5.48 16.43
C TYR A 434 -13.21 -7.00 16.43
N LEU A 435 -12.99 -7.61 17.61
CA LEU A 435 -12.74 -9.06 17.75
C LEU A 435 -14.00 -9.91 17.57
N HIS A 436 -15.16 -9.34 17.89
CA HIS A 436 -16.47 -9.97 17.81
C HIS A 436 -17.44 -9.04 17.08
N PRO A 437 -17.29 -8.90 15.76
CA PRO A 437 -18.13 -8.00 14.97
C PRO A 437 -19.58 -8.48 14.98
N ASP A 438 -20.49 -7.54 15.20
CA ASP A 438 -21.93 -7.72 15.01
C ASP A 438 -22.40 -6.69 13.98
N PRO A 439 -22.58 -7.10 12.71
CA PRO A 439 -23.04 -6.21 11.65
C PRO A 439 -24.44 -5.63 11.90
N SER A 440 -25.29 -6.31 12.70
CA SER A 440 -26.70 -5.93 12.88
C SER A 440 -26.88 -4.69 13.73
N THR A 441 -25.92 -4.40 14.61
CA THR A 441 -25.93 -3.25 15.52
C THR A 441 -24.75 -2.30 15.27
N HIS A 442 -23.95 -2.55 14.23
CA HIS A 442 -22.72 -1.81 13.96
C HIS A 442 -22.94 -0.30 13.94
N ASP A 443 -23.79 0.21 13.04
CA ASP A 443 -23.95 1.65 12.82
C ASP A 443 -24.43 2.38 14.09
N GLU A 444 -25.46 1.86 14.76
CA GLU A 444 -26.03 2.47 15.97
C GLU A 444 -25.01 2.51 17.12
N GLU A 445 -24.39 1.37 17.41
CA GLU A 445 -23.45 1.27 18.53
C GLU A 445 -22.14 2.02 18.23
N PHE A 446 -21.68 2.03 16.99
CA PHE A 446 -20.51 2.80 16.57
C PHE A 446 -20.75 4.30 16.71
N HIS A 447 -21.87 4.81 16.19
CA HIS A 447 -22.23 6.22 16.31
C HIS A 447 -22.43 6.65 17.76
N LYS A 448 -23.08 5.81 18.58
CA LYS A 448 -23.24 6.07 20.01
C LYS A 448 -21.89 6.14 20.71
N THR A 449 -21.03 5.12 20.53
CA THR A 449 -19.70 5.09 21.17
C THR A 449 -18.86 6.29 20.76
N ARG A 450 -18.87 6.66 19.47
CA ARG A 450 -18.17 7.85 18.97
C ARG A 450 -18.68 9.14 19.64
N THR A 451 -19.98 9.25 19.85
CA THR A 451 -20.61 10.40 20.54
C THR A 451 -20.20 10.43 22.01
N ASP A 452 -20.29 9.29 22.69
CA ASP A 452 -19.95 9.15 24.11
C ASP A 452 -18.46 9.48 24.38
N VAL A 453 -17.56 9.13 23.45
CA VAL A 453 -16.14 9.54 23.48
C VAL A 453 -15.99 11.05 23.39
N LEU A 454 -16.70 11.72 22.47
CA LEU A 454 -16.66 13.18 22.32
C LEU A 454 -17.24 13.90 23.55
N GLU A 455 -18.34 13.40 24.11
CA GLU A 455 -18.92 13.90 25.37
C GLU A 455 -17.93 13.75 26.53
N THR A 456 -17.21 12.63 26.57
CA THR A 456 -16.16 12.37 27.56
C THR A 456 -15.01 13.37 27.45
N VAL A 457 -14.49 13.58 26.25
CA VAL A 457 -13.45 14.59 25.98
C VAL A 457 -13.93 16.00 26.34
N SER A 458 -15.22 16.32 26.16
CA SER A 458 -15.78 17.64 26.47
C SER A 458 -15.68 18.02 27.96
N ARG A 459 -15.54 17.03 28.86
CA ARG A 459 -15.37 17.24 30.31
C ARG A 459 -13.99 17.74 30.70
N LEU A 460 -12.98 17.66 29.82
CA LEU A 460 -11.62 18.14 30.09
C LEU A 460 -11.63 19.64 30.43
N GLY A 461 -10.94 20.02 31.51
CA GLY A 461 -10.88 21.42 31.95
C GLY A 461 -10.13 22.35 30.99
N ASP A 462 -9.13 21.83 30.28
CA ASP A 462 -8.31 22.58 29.33
C ASP A 462 -8.96 22.65 27.93
N ALA A 463 -9.16 23.87 27.44
CA ALA A 463 -9.85 24.11 26.17
C ALA A 463 -9.04 23.70 24.93
N GLU A 464 -7.71 23.81 24.99
CA GLU A 464 -6.81 23.42 23.89
C GLU A 464 -6.74 21.89 23.79
N MET A 465 -6.60 21.21 24.93
CA MET A 465 -6.62 19.74 24.98
C MET A 465 -7.96 19.19 24.50
N ARG A 466 -9.07 19.80 24.94
CA ARG A 466 -10.42 19.44 24.49
C ARG A 466 -10.56 19.56 22.97
N ALA A 467 -10.22 20.72 22.40
CA ALA A 467 -10.32 20.94 20.96
C ALA A 467 -9.47 19.94 20.16
N LYS A 468 -8.22 19.72 20.60
CA LYS A 468 -7.31 18.78 19.96
C LYS A 468 -7.81 17.34 20.04
N MET A 469 -8.30 16.88 21.18
CA MET A 469 -8.82 15.51 21.29
C MET A 469 -10.11 15.32 20.51
N SER A 470 -11.05 16.28 20.53
CA SER A 470 -12.26 16.21 19.71
C SER A 470 -11.92 16.10 18.21
N SER A 471 -10.94 16.87 17.74
CA SER A 471 -10.52 16.83 16.34
C SER A 471 -9.92 15.49 15.90
N MET A 472 -9.33 14.69 16.80
CA MET A 472 -8.83 13.34 16.49
C MET A 472 -9.95 12.37 16.05
N ILE A 473 -11.21 12.67 16.37
CA ILE A 473 -12.40 11.88 15.99
C ILE A 473 -13.19 12.55 14.87
N GLU A 474 -13.22 13.88 14.84
CA GLU A 474 -13.99 14.65 13.88
C GLU A 474 -13.30 14.75 12.52
N VAL A 475 -11.96 14.87 12.50
CA VAL A 475 -11.15 15.02 11.28
C VAL A 475 -10.00 14.00 11.29
N PRO A 476 -10.25 12.78 10.80
CA PRO A 476 -9.26 11.70 10.81
C PRO A 476 -8.03 12.08 9.96
N GLY A 477 -6.92 12.46 10.59
CA GLY A 477 -5.64 12.78 9.90
C GLY A 477 -4.91 14.04 10.41
N THR A 478 -5.63 14.98 11.02
CA THR A 478 -5.08 16.31 11.37
C THR A 478 -4.24 16.33 12.67
N HIS A 479 -4.62 15.51 13.65
CA HIS A 479 -3.97 15.49 14.96
C HIS A 479 -3.53 14.08 15.33
N LEU A 480 -2.21 13.94 15.46
CA LEU A 480 -1.53 12.70 15.81
C LEU A 480 -0.55 12.98 16.98
N LEU A 481 -0.28 11.96 17.79
CA LEU A 481 0.56 12.05 18.99
C LEU A 481 2.05 12.20 18.66
N GLU A 482 2.47 11.73 17.48
CA GLU A 482 3.81 11.98 16.95
C GLU A 482 3.98 13.47 16.60
N PRO A 483 5.09 14.12 17.01
CA PRO A 483 5.37 15.47 16.59
C PRO A 483 5.66 15.51 15.08
N LYS A 484 5.26 16.62 14.42
CA LYS A 484 5.57 16.91 13.01
C LYS A 484 7.06 16.88 12.73
#